data_AF-A0A0V0R8X6-F1
#
_entry.id   AF-A0A0V0R8X6-F1
#
_cell.length_a   1.000
_cell.length_b   1.000
_cell.length_c   1.000
_cell.angle_alpha   90.00
_cell.angle_beta   90.00
_cell.angle_gamma   90.00
#
_symmetry.space_group_name_H-M   'P 1'
#
loop_
_entity.id
_entity.type
_entity.pdbx_description
1 polymer ?
#
loop_
_entity_poly.entity_id
_entity_poly.type
_entity_poly.pdbx_seq_one_letter_code
_entity_poly.pdbx_strand_id
1 'polypeptide(L)'
;MEQEQNQEQKVIVCALYKFVRFPSFKQFRPQLLQFMENNNVTGSLLLANEGINGTVASDRQGIDNLLKFLNSNEILSPIEYKESTAFKMPFKKTKVKLKNEIVTMGVDGIDPLKVVGTYVEPKEWNKIISDPECVVIDTRNDYEYKIGTFERAIDPNIHTFTQFPEYIQKNLDPKKNKKVAMFCTGGIRCEKSTAYMKQLGYENVYHLKGGILKYLEEVPKEQSLWKGECYVFDERISVNHDLEPGQTQPYYTGRMENLKSSKEKKIQQNLQKNEQEQVEKEEQKQNIQQNDNNINNNEQQQQKQEQEQEQKQQDKQEIQPLQVQ
;
A
#
# COMPACT_ATOMS: atom_id res chain seq x y z
N MET A 1 -4.37 -49.45 -21.09
CA MET A 1 -3.41 -48.34 -21.16
C MET A 1 -4.21 -47.06 -21.22
N GLU A 2 -4.71 -46.62 -20.08
CA GLU A 2 -5.33 -45.30 -19.93
C GLU A 2 -4.20 -44.31 -19.69
N GLN A 3 -3.91 -43.50 -20.70
CA GLN A 3 -3.14 -42.28 -20.49
C GLN A 3 -4.16 -41.21 -20.12
N GLU A 4 -4.48 -41.11 -18.83
CA GLU A 4 -5.08 -39.90 -18.28
C GLU A 4 -4.06 -38.77 -18.45
N GLN A 5 -4.28 -37.95 -19.47
CA GLN A 5 -3.63 -36.66 -19.59
C GLN A 5 -4.09 -35.80 -18.41
N ASN A 6 -3.33 -35.83 -17.33
CA ASN A 6 -3.50 -34.93 -16.20
C ASN A 6 -3.12 -33.52 -16.69
N GLN A 7 -4.06 -32.83 -17.35
CA GLN A 7 -3.93 -31.40 -17.63
C GLN A 7 -3.96 -30.71 -16.26
N GLU A 8 -2.78 -30.35 -15.73
CA GLU A 8 -2.69 -29.48 -14.57
C GLU A 8 -3.58 -28.26 -14.82
N GLN A 9 -4.65 -28.12 -14.01
CA GLN A 9 -5.57 -26.99 -14.14
C GLN A 9 -4.79 -25.70 -13.99
N LYS A 10 -4.69 -24.95 -15.10
CA LYS A 10 -3.95 -23.71 -15.19
C LYS A 10 -4.62 -22.65 -14.30
N VAL A 11 -3.89 -22.12 -13.32
CA VAL A 11 -4.39 -21.02 -12.49
C VAL A 11 -4.37 -19.74 -13.33
N ILE A 12 -5.51 -19.03 -13.35
CA ILE A 12 -5.63 -17.74 -13.99
C ILE A 12 -5.36 -16.66 -12.96
N VAL A 13 -4.45 -15.75 -13.29
CA VAL A 13 -4.13 -14.58 -12.47
C VAL A 13 -4.61 -13.34 -13.19
N CYS A 14 -5.57 -12.64 -12.59
CA CYS A 14 -6.23 -11.46 -13.14
C CYS A 14 -5.76 -10.21 -12.40
N ALA A 15 -5.10 -9.30 -13.12
CA ALA A 15 -4.75 -7.97 -12.64
C ALA A 15 -5.74 -6.95 -13.22
N LEU A 16 -6.36 -6.14 -12.36
CA LEU A 16 -7.41 -5.21 -12.77
C LEU A 16 -7.29 -3.88 -12.04
N TYR A 17 -7.74 -2.81 -12.68
CA TYR A 17 -7.99 -1.55 -12.02
C TYR A 17 -9.06 -0.75 -12.76
N LYS A 18 -9.67 0.19 -12.05
CA LYS A 18 -10.49 1.24 -12.65
C LYS A 18 -10.52 2.44 -11.75
N PHE A 19 -10.19 3.61 -12.30
CA PHE A 19 -10.47 4.89 -11.66
C PHE A 19 -11.93 5.26 -11.88
N VAL A 20 -12.66 5.55 -10.81
CA VAL A 20 -14.05 6.00 -10.82
C VAL A 20 -14.38 6.74 -9.53
N ARG A 21 -15.45 7.53 -9.53
CA ARG A 21 -16.02 8.06 -8.29
C ARG A 21 -16.87 6.97 -7.64
N PHE A 22 -16.38 6.40 -6.54
CA PHE A 22 -17.02 5.26 -5.88
C PHE A 22 -17.34 5.58 -4.41
N PRO A 23 -18.29 6.48 -4.11
CA PRO A 23 -18.60 6.89 -2.73
C PRO A 23 -19.10 5.73 -1.85
N SER A 24 -19.73 4.72 -2.46
CA SER A 24 -20.25 3.53 -1.79
C SER A 24 -19.23 2.39 -1.62
N PHE A 25 -17.94 2.62 -1.87
CA PHE A 25 -16.90 1.58 -1.84
C PHE A 25 -16.80 0.86 -0.48
N LYS A 26 -17.07 1.56 0.63
CA LYS A 26 -17.05 0.97 1.98
C LYS A 26 -18.16 -0.06 2.17
N GLN A 27 -19.36 0.25 1.68
CA GLN A 27 -20.52 -0.64 1.72
C GLN A 27 -20.37 -1.83 0.75
N PHE A 28 -19.66 -1.63 -0.37
CA PHE A 28 -19.42 -2.69 -1.36
C PHE A 28 -18.42 -3.76 -0.88
N ARG A 29 -17.45 -3.39 -0.03
CA ARG A 29 -16.40 -4.29 0.47
C ARG A 29 -16.90 -5.65 0.98
N PRO A 30 -17.85 -5.75 1.93
CA PRO A 30 -18.27 -7.04 2.48
C PRO A 30 -18.86 -7.95 1.40
N GLN A 31 -19.66 -7.41 0.48
CA GLN A 31 -20.25 -8.16 -0.62
C GLN A 31 -19.17 -8.71 -1.56
N LEU A 32 -18.20 -7.88 -1.93
CA LEU A 32 -17.07 -8.29 -2.77
C LEU A 32 -16.21 -9.38 -2.10
N LEU A 33 -15.90 -9.22 -0.81
CA LEU A 33 -15.11 -10.21 -0.07
C LEU A 33 -15.81 -11.57 -0.02
N GLN A 34 -17.09 -11.57 0.36
CA GLN A 34 -17.89 -12.81 0.40
C GLN A 34 -18.00 -13.46 -0.98
N PHE A 35 -18.19 -12.65 -2.03
CA PHE A 35 -18.26 -13.17 -3.40
C PHE A 35 -16.95 -13.84 -3.82
N MET A 36 -15.81 -13.21 -3.54
CA MET A 36 -14.49 -13.78 -3.81
C MET A 36 -14.27 -15.10 -3.06
N GLU A 37 -14.62 -15.15 -1.77
CA GLU A 37 -14.48 -16.36 -0.95
C GLU A 37 -15.36 -17.51 -1.46
N ASN A 38 -16.62 -17.22 -1.81
CA ASN A 38 -17.56 -18.21 -2.35
C ASN A 38 -17.14 -18.76 -3.73
N ASN A 39 -16.31 -18.02 -4.48
CA ASN A 39 -15.81 -18.42 -5.80
C ASN A 39 -14.34 -18.85 -5.78
N ASN A 40 -13.78 -19.16 -4.60
CA ASN A 40 -12.39 -19.59 -4.45
C ASN A 40 -11.37 -18.62 -5.09
N VAL A 41 -11.66 -17.32 -5.06
CA VAL A 41 -10.77 -16.29 -5.58
C VAL A 41 -9.86 -15.81 -4.46
N THR A 42 -8.56 -16.01 -4.63
CA THR A 42 -7.53 -15.54 -3.70
C THR A 42 -6.82 -14.30 -4.25
N GLY A 43 -6.10 -13.56 -3.41
CA GLY A 43 -5.39 -12.34 -3.81
C GLY A 43 -5.87 -11.11 -3.06
N SER A 44 -5.71 -9.94 -3.66
CA SER A 44 -6.01 -8.67 -3.00
C SER A 44 -6.65 -7.67 -3.96
N LEU A 45 -7.84 -7.20 -3.60
CA LEU A 45 -8.49 -6.03 -4.19
C LEU A 45 -8.45 -4.86 -3.19
N LEU A 46 -8.11 -3.68 -3.70
CA LEU A 46 -8.10 -2.41 -3.00
C LEU A 46 -9.33 -1.62 -3.46
N LEU A 47 -10.06 -1.07 -2.51
CA LEU A 47 -11.18 -0.17 -2.75
C LEU A 47 -10.87 1.18 -2.12
N ALA A 48 -11.07 2.24 -2.88
CA ALA A 48 -11.02 3.61 -2.39
C ALA A 48 -12.16 4.41 -3.02
N ASN A 49 -12.37 5.64 -2.56
CA ASN A 49 -13.32 6.55 -3.20
C ASN A 49 -12.98 6.84 -4.67
N GLU A 50 -11.71 6.66 -5.05
CA GLU A 50 -11.21 6.80 -6.43
C GLU A 50 -11.26 5.51 -7.28
N GLY A 51 -11.81 4.41 -6.75
CA GLY A 51 -12.12 3.21 -7.54
C GLY A 51 -11.59 1.90 -6.97
N ILE A 52 -11.14 1.00 -7.86
CA ILE A 52 -10.69 -0.36 -7.54
C ILE A 52 -9.33 -0.68 -8.20
N ASN A 53 -8.49 -1.45 -7.52
CA ASN A 53 -7.24 -1.98 -8.06
C ASN A 53 -6.90 -3.32 -7.40
N GLY A 54 -6.33 -4.26 -8.13
CA GLY A 54 -5.69 -5.39 -7.48
C GLY A 54 -5.30 -6.51 -8.41
N THR A 55 -4.85 -7.59 -7.79
CA THR A 55 -4.49 -8.83 -8.48
C THR A 55 -5.05 -9.99 -7.70
N VAL A 56 -5.72 -10.88 -8.42
CA VAL A 56 -6.45 -12.02 -7.87
C VAL A 56 -6.19 -13.26 -8.72
N ALA A 57 -6.38 -14.43 -8.15
CA ALA A 57 -6.21 -15.68 -8.86
C ALA A 57 -7.28 -16.70 -8.47
N SER A 58 -7.67 -17.50 -9.45
CA SER A 58 -8.58 -18.64 -9.31
C SER A 58 -8.44 -19.56 -10.52
N ASP A 59 -9.31 -20.57 -10.64
CA ASP A 59 -9.55 -21.20 -11.93
C ASP A 59 -10.28 -20.24 -12.89
N ARG A 60 -10.46 -20.66 -14.15
CA ARG A 60 -11.16 -19.88 -15.17
C ARG A 60 -12.56 -19.46 -14.72
N GLN A 61 -13.33 -20.38 -14.14
CA GLN A 61 -14.71 -20.15 -13.74
C GLN A 61 -14.79 -19.11 -12.60
N GLY A 62 -13.90 -19.17 -11.62
CA GLY A 62 -13.82 -18.24 -10.52
C GLY A 62 -13.48 -16.82 -10.97
N ILE A 63 -12.55 -16.66 -11.91
CA ILE A 63 -12.23 -15.35 -12.50
C ILE A 63 -13.41 -14.84 -13.35
N ASP A 64 -14.04 -15.67 -14.17
CA ASP A 64 -15.21 -15.26 -14.96
C ASP A 64 -16.38 -14.80 -14.09
N ASN A 65 -16.65 -15.54 -13.02
CA ASN A 65 -17.68 -15.18 -12.04
C ASN A 65 -17.36 -13.83 -11.38
N LEU A 66 -16.10 -13.61 -10.98
CA LEU A 66 -15.68 -12.33 -10.40
C LEU A 66 -15.83 -11.18 -11.38
N LEU A 67 -15.35 -11.33 -12.62
CA LEU A 67 -15.45 -10.28 -13.64
C LEU A 67 -16.92 -9.97 -13.95
N LYS A 68 -17.78 -10.98 -14.04
CA LYS A 68 -19.23 -10.79 -14.22
C LYS A 68 -19.86 -10.04 -13.05
N PHE A 69 -19.50 -10.39 -11.82
CA PHE A 69 -19.98 -9.69 -10.61
C PHE A 69 -19.49 -8.23 -10.52
N LEU A 70 -18.23 -7.97 -10.87
CA LEU A 70 -17.73 -6.59 -10.91
C LEU A 70 -18.43 -5.78 -12.01
N ASN A 71 -18.66 -6.38 -13.18
CA ASN A 71 -19.34 -5.72 -14.31
C ASN A 71 -20.87 -5.61 -14.13
N SER A 72 -21.49 -6.27 -13.15
CA SER A 72 -22.90 -6.02 -12.80
C SER A 72 -23.09 -4.76 -11.96
N ASN A 73 -22.00 -4.17 -11.46
CA ASN A 73 -22.04 -2.87 -10.80
C ASN A 73 -21.82 -1.76 -11.83
N GLU A 74 -22.81 -0.89 -12.02
CA GLU A 74 -22.78 0.18 -13.03
C GLU A 74 -21.61 1.17 -12.87
N ILE A 75 -21.15 1.42 -11.63
CA ILE A 75 -19.99 2.29 -11.37
C ILE A 75 -18.73 1.60 -11.90
N LEU A 76 -18.59 0.29 -11.67
CA LEU A 76 -17.40 -0.46 -12.02
C LEU A 76 -17.39 -0.95 -13.48
N SER A 77 -18.55 -1.09 -14.12
CA SER A 77 -18.65 -1.60 -15.49
C SER A 77 -18.25 -0.57 -16.56
N PRO A 78 -17.50 -0.96 -17.62
CA PRO A 78 -16.68 -2.16 -17.70
C PRO A 78 -15.41 -2.04 -16.84
N ILE A 79 -14.93 -3.15 -16.27
CA ILE A 79 -13.62 -3.26 -15.64
C ILE A 79 -12.56 -3.61 -16.69
N GLU A 80 -11.46 -2.86 -16.69
CA GLU A 80 -10.25 -3.24 -17.42
C GLU A 80 -9.42 -4.24 -16.62
N TYR A 81 -9.05 -5.35 -17.26
CA TYR A 81 -8.26 -6.39 -16.65
C TYR A 81 -7.25 -6.98 -17.65
N LYS A 82 -6.27 -7.70 -17.12
CA LYS A 82 -5.28 -8.47 -17.84
C LYS A 82 -5.12 -9.81 -17.17
N GLU A 83 -4.96 -10.84 -17.98
CA GLU A 83 -4.78 -12.20 -17.48
C GLU A 83 -3.37 -12.70 -17.78
N SER A 84 -2.88 -13.49 -16.85
CA SER A 84 -1.63 -14.24 -16.96
C SER A 84 -1.84 -15.57 -16.27
N THR A 85 -0.85 -16.46 -16.33
CA THR A 85 -1.04 -17.82 -15.83
C THR A 85 -0.02 -18.20 -14.77
N ALA A 86 -0.37 -19.22 -13.99
CA ALA A 86 0.49 -19.78 -12.98
C ALA A 86 0.28 -21.30 -12.87
N PHE A 87 1.35 -22.03 -12.51
CA PHE A 87 1.28 -23.47 -12.22
C PHE A 87 0.67 -23.75 -10.83
N LYS A 88 0.72 -22.78 -9.92
CA LYS A 88 0.20 -22.87 -8.54
C LYS A 88 -0.47 -21.57 -8.15
N MET A 89 -1.40 -21.65 -7.20
CA MET A 89 -2.09 -20.47 -6.67
C MET A 89 -1.09 -19.47 -6.07
N PRO A 90 -0.92 -18.26 -6.64
CA PRO A 90 0.14 -17.34 -6.23
C PRO A 90 -0.22 -16.47 -5.02
N PHE A 91 -1.39 -16.72 -4.42
CA PHE A 91 -1.86 -16.01 -3.23
C PHE A 91 -2.41 -16.99 -2.19
N LYS A 92 -2.05 -16.77 -0.92
CA LYS A 92 -2.49 -17.64 0.20
C LYS A 92 -3.87 -17.30 0.77
N LYS A 93 -4.38 -16.09 0.53
CA LYS A 93 -5.60 -15.58 1.18
C LYS A 93 -6.35 -14.62 0.27
N THR A 94 -7.66 -14.56 0.45
CA THR A 94 -8.55 -13.54 -0.11
C THR A 94 -8.52 -12.29 0.75
N LYS A 95 -8.39 -11.11 0.13
CA LYS A 95 -8.38 -9.82 0.83
C LYS A 95 -9.09 -8.76 0.02
N VAL A 96 -9.99 -8.03 0.68
CA VAL A 96 -10.49 -6.74 0.19
C VAL A 96 -10.13 -5.66 1.20
N LYS A 97 -9.34 -4.67 0.79
CA LYS A 97 -8.81 -3.62 1.69
C LYS A 97 -9.38 -2.26 1.31
N LEU A 98 -9.82 -1.50 2.30
CA LEU A 98 -10.13 -0.09 2.12
C LEU A 98 -8.84 0.72 2.17
N LYS A 99 -8.72 1.69 1.26
CA LYS A 99 -7.60 2.62 1.16
C LYS A 99 -8.10 4.03 0.88
N ASN A 100 -7.24 5.01 1.13
CA ASN A 100 -7.46 6.38 0.69
C ASN A 100 -7.24 6.49 -0.82
N GLU A 101 -6.23 5.77 -1.33
CA GLU A 101 -5.89 5.69 -2.74
C GLU A 101 -5.73 4.21 -3.17
N ILE A 102 -6.20 3.86 -4.36
CA ILE A 102 -5.99 2.54 -4.97
C ILE A 102 -4.56 2.37 -5.50
N VAL A 103 -3.85 3.48 -5.69
CA VAL A 103 -2.40 3.56 -5.87
C VAL A 103 -1.90 4.85 -5.23
N THR A 104 -1.06 4.75 -4.20
CA THR A 104 -0.64 5.89 -3.39
C THR A 104 0.51 6.63 -4.05
N MET A 105 0.23 7.85 -4.52
CA MET A 105 1.26 8.80 -4.97
C MET A 105 1.51 9.91 -3.95
N GLY A 106 0.55 10.19 -3.06
CA GLY A 106 0.73 11.16 -1.99
C GLY A 106 0.71 12.63 -2.44
N VAL A 107 0.04 12.92 -3.56
CA VAL A 107 -0.17 14.30 -4.04
C VAL A 107 -1.66 14.56 -4.15
N ASP A 108 -2.11 15.60 -3.46
CA ASP A 108 -3.51 16.04 -3.47
C ASP A 108 -3.88 16.74 -4.78
N GLY A 109 -5.17 16.74 -5.12
CA GLY A 109 -5.69 17.47 -6.28
C GLY A 109 -5.44 16.81 -7.64
N ILE A 110 -4.87 15.61 -7.66
CA ILE A 110 -4.69 14.83 -8.89
C ILE A 110 -5.95 13.99 -9.13
N ASP A 111 -6.55 14.21 -10.29
CA ASP A 111 -7.75 13.51 -10.72
C ASP A 111 -7.53 12.85 -12.08
N PRO A 112 -7.19 11.54 -12.10
CA PRO A 112 -6.98 10.79 -13.34
C PRO A 112 -8.22 10.74 -14.26
N LEU A 113 -9.41 11.13 -13.75
CA LEU A 113 -10.63 11.22 -14.56
C LEU A 113 -10.76 12.53 -15.35
N LYS A 114 -10.00 13.57 -14.97
CA LYS A 114 -10.10 14.90 -15.60
C LYS A 114 -8.94 15.18 -16.54
N VAL A 115 -7.73 14.86 -16.09
CA VAL A 115 -6.50 15.16 -16.83
C VAL A 115 -5.63 13.92 -16.75
N VAL A 116 -5.31 13.36 -17.90
CA VAL A 116 -4.41 12.21 -18.05
C VAL A 116 -3.51 12.45 -19.27
N GLY A 117 -2.37 11.77 -19.32
CA GLY A 117 -1.52 11.75 -20.50
C GLY A 117 -2.20 11.10 -21.71
N THR A 118 -1.46 11.07 -22.81
CA THR A 118 -1.89 10.38 -24.02
C THR A 118 -1.65 8.88 -23.87
N TYR A 119 -2.71 8.09 -23.92
CA TYR A 119 -2.64 6.64 -24.06
C TYR A 119 -1.92 6.26 -25.35
N VAL A 120 -0.91 5.40 -25.23
CA VAL A 120 -0.22 4.80 -26.36
C VAL A 120 -0.48 3.30 -26.32
N GLU A 121 -1.05 2.78 -27.40
CA GLU A 121 -1.30 1.35 -27.56
C GLU A 121 0.03 0.59 -27.64
N PRO A 122 0.10 -0.67 -27.14
CA PRO A 122 1.32 -1.50 -27.18
C PRO A 122 2.07 -1.49 -28.52
N LYS A 123 1.33 -1.63 -29.63
CA LYS A 123 1.88 -1.71 -30.98
C LYS A 123 2.57 -0.42 -31.44
N GLU A 124 2.13 0.72 -30.91
CA GLU A 124 2.71 2.04 -31.20
C GLU A 124 3.80 2.43 -30.18
N TRP A 125 3.90 1.72 -29.05
CA TRP A 125 4.79 2.06 -27.95
C TRP A 125 6.25 2.15 -28.39
N ASN A 126 6.72 1.14 -29.13
CA ASN A 126 8.10 1.07 -29.60
C ASN A 126 8.52 2.31 -30.40
N LYS A 127 7.61 2.83 -31.23
CA LYS A 127 7.86 4.04 -32.03
C LYS A 127 8.06 5.26 -31.14
N ILE A 128 7.28 5.40 -30.07
CA ILE A 128 7.40 6.51 -29.12
C ILE A 128 8.72 6.41 -28.35
N ILE A 129 9.03 5.26 -27.76
CA ILE A 129 10.22 5.11 -26.91
C ILE A 129 11.54 5.03 -27.69
N SER A 130 11.48 4.79 -29.00
CA SER A 130 12.64 4.85 -29.88
C SER A 130 13.02 6.28 -30.31
N ASP A 131 12.14 7.27 -30.13
CA ASP A 131 12.46 8.68 -30.41
C ASP A 131 13.59 9.15 -29.45
N PRO A 132 14.76 9.59 -29.94
CA PRO A 132 15.85 10.10 -29.10
C PRO A 132 15.44 11.30 -28.23
N GLU A 133 14.47 12.09 -28.67
CA GLU A 133 13.97 13.27 -27.95
C GLU A 133 12.91 12.91 -26.89
N CYS A 134 12.45 11.66 -26.86
CA CYS A 134 11.51 11.18 -25.86
C CYS A 134 12.25 10.67 -24.63
N VAL A 135 11.95 11.29 -23.49
CA VAL A 135 12.41 10.81 -22.19
C VAL A 135 11.52 9.65 -21.75
N VAL A 136 12.10 8.47 -21.61
CA VAL A 136 11.38 7.25 -21.21
C VAL A 136 11.63 7.02 -19.72
N ILE A 137 10.59 7.00 -18.90
CA ILE A 137 10.71 6.87 -17.44
C ILE A 137 9.97 5.62 -16.96
N ASP A 138 10.68 4.76 -16.24
CA ASP A 138 10.08 3.65 -15.53
C ASP A 138 9.46 4.18 -14.23
N THR A 139 8.14 4.19 -14.08
CA THR A 139 7.51 4.72 -12.87
C THR A 139 7.47 3.70 -11.73
N ARG A 140 8.20 2.59 -11.88
CA ARG A 140 8.21 1.51 -10.91
C ARG A 140 9.27 1.71 -9.83
N ASN A 141 9.22 0.88 -8.79
CA ASN A 141 10.22 0.93 -7.75
C ASN A 141 11.54 0.30 -8.23
N ASP A 142 12.64 0.63 -7.56
CA ASP A 142 14.01 0.23 -7.91
C ASP A 142 14.16 -1.30 -8.09
N TYR A 143 13.53 -2.09 -7.22
CA TYR A 143 13.57 -3.55 -7.33
C TYR A 143 12.83 -4.08 -8.56
N GLU A 144 11.84 -3.37 -9.09
CA GLU A 144 11.10 -3.76 -10.29
C GLU A 144 11.90 -3.44 -11.54
N TYR A 145 12.62 -2.31 -11.55
CA TYR A 145 13.52 -1.89 -12.63
C TYR A 145 14.69 -2.87 -12.80
N LYS A 146 15.32 -3.28 -11.68
CA LYS A 146 16.45 -4.22 -11.67
C LYS A 146 16.16 -5.58 -12.32
N ILE A 147 14.90 -6.01 -12.32
CA ILE A 147 14.48 -7.32 -12.86
C ILE A 147 14.29 -7.26 -14.38
N GLY A 148 13.88 -6.10 -14.88
CA GLY A 148 13.69 -5.87 -16.30
C GLY A 148 13.06 -4.51 -16.53
N THR A 149 13.32 -3.90 -17.68
CA THR A 149 12.82 -2.58 -18.05
C THR A 149 12.82 -2.42 -19.58
N PHE A 150 12.23 -1.34 -20.09
CA PHE A 150 12.35 -1.00 -21.51
C PHE A 150 13.74 -0.46 -21.82
N GLU A 151 14.22 -0.73 -23.03
CA GLU A 151 15.43 -0.12 -23.55
C GLU A 151 15.38 1.42 -23.45
N ARG A 152 16.49 2.03 -23.01
CA ARG A 152 16.64 3.48 -22.74
C ARG A 152 15.75 4.06 -21.62
N ALA A 153 14.99 3.24 -20.90
CA ALA A 153 14.22 3.73 -19.76
C ALA A 153 15.15 4.25 -18.66
N ILE A 154 14.81 5.40 -18.10
CA ILE A 154 15.47 5.97 -16.93
C ILE A 154 14.87 5.33 -15.68
N ASP A 155 15.75 4.86 -14.80
CA ASP A 155 15.41 4.49 -13.43
C ASP A 155 15.35 5.74 -12.54
N PRO A 156 14.18 6.08 -11.96
CA PRO A 156 14.09 7.13 -10.96
C PRO A 156 14.82 6.80 -9.64
N ASN A 157 15.19 5.53 -9.45
CA ASN A 157 15.76 4.97 -8.22
C ASN A 157 14.88 5.26 -6.98
N ILE A 158 13.57 5.07 -7.14
CA ILE A 158 12.58 5.24 -6.07
C ILE A 158 12.27 3.90 -5.39
N HIS A 159 12.14 3.91 -4.06
CA HIS A 159 11.72 2.75 -3.29
C HIS A 159 10.20 2.64 -3.16
N THR A 160 9.50 3.79 -3.21
CA THR A 160 8.04 3.85 -3.20
C THR A 160 7.55 4.86 -4.23
N PHE A 161 6.38 4.59 -4.83
CA PHE A 161 5.78 5.49 -5.82
C PHE A 161 5.48 6.90 -5.29
N THR A 162 5.36 7.07 -3.97
CA THR A 162 5.23 8.39 -3.33
C THR A 162 6.45 9.30 -3.49
N GLN A 163 7.61 8.74 -3.87
CA GLN A 163 8.84 9.51 -4.13
C GLN A 163 8.91 10.00 -5.59
N PHE A 164 8.05 9.49 -6.48
CA PHE A 164 8.03 9.88 -7.89
C PHE A 164 7.82 11.38 -8.11
N PRO A 165 6.90 12.08 -7.40
CA PRO A 165 6.72 13.52 -7.55
C PRO A 165 8.00 14.32 -7.29
N GLU A 166 8.72 13.99 -6.21
CA GLU A 166 9.98 14.64 -5.84
C GLU A 166 11.05 14.39 -6.90
N TYR A 167 11.15 13.17 -7.42
CA TYR A 167 12.07 12.85 -8.52
C TYR A 167 11.82 13.73 -9.75
N ILE A 168 10.56 13.86 -10.19
CA ILE A 168 10.20 14.68 -11.35
C ILE A 168 10.62 16.12 -11.15
N GLN A 169 10.28 16.73 -10.00
CA GLN A 169 10.59 18.14 -9.74
C GLN A 169 12.10 18.42 -9.71
N LYS A 170 12.91 17.47 -9.25
CA LYS A 170 14.36 17.64 -9.13
C LYS A 170 15.11 17.38 -10.43
N ASN A 171 14.63 16.48 -11.28
CA ASN A 171 15.42 15.92 -12.37
C ASN A 171 14.89 16.27 -13.78
N LEU A 172 13.64 16.72 -13.91
CA LEU A 172 13.07 17.05 -15.20
C LEU A 172 12.57 18.50 -15.22
N ASP A 173 12.69 19.11 -16.40
CA ASP A 173 12.24 20.47 -16.69
C ASP A 173 11.26 20.45 -17.87
N PRO A 174 10.00 20.90 -17.70
CA PRO A 174 9.00 20.87 -18.77
C PRO A 174 9.43 21.67 -20.02
N LYS A 175 10.32 22.66 -19.89
CA LYS A 175 10.83 23.44 -21.03
C LYS A 175 11.86 22.66 -21.86
N LYS A 176 12.59 21.74 -21.24
CA LYS A 176 13.64 20.93 -21.89
C LYS A 176 13.08 19.57 -22.32
N ASN A 177 12.31 18.92 -21.45
CA ASN A 177 11.79 17.58 -21.63
C ASN A 177 10.38 17.62 -22.23
N LYS A 178 10.30 18.00 -23.51
CA LYS A 178 9.01 18.23 -24.21
C LYS A 178 8.19 16.97 -24.44
N LYS A 179 8.84 15.80 -24.52
CA LYS A 179 8.22 14.48 -24.69
C LYS A 179 8.65 13.56 -23.56
N VAL A 180 7.69 13.06 -22.80
CA VAL A 180 7.93 12.10 -21.71
C VAL A 180 7.00 10.92 -21.85
N ALA A 181 7.56 9.71 -21.95
CA ALA A 181 6.83 8.45 -22.00
C ALA A 181 7.03 7.68 -20.71
N MET A 182 5.93 7.26 -20.08
CA MET A 182 5.94 6.55 -18.80
C MET A 182 5.27 5.19 -18.90
N PHE A 183 5.77 4.22 -18.15
CA PHE A 183 5.17 2.90 -18.06
C PHE A 183 5.30 2.32 -16.66
N CYS A 184 4.47 1.33 -16.37
CA CYS A 184 4.55 0.48 -15.20
C CYS A 184 3.94 -0.89 -15.52
N THR A 185 3.89 -1.80 -14.54
CA THR A 185 3.42 -3.19 -14.74
C THR A 185 2.05 -3.26 -15.41
N GLY A 186 1.02 -2.64 -14.82
CA GLY A 186 -0.36 -2.77 -15.29
C GLY A 186 -1.02 -1.48 -15.82
N GLY A 187 -0.31 -0.34 -15.77
CA GLY A 187 -0.80 0.97 -16.23
C GLY A 187 -1.22 1.93 -15.12
N ILE A 188 -1.71 1.43 -13.97
CA ILE A 188 -2.37 2.27 -12.94
C ILE A 188 -1.51 3.42 -12.37
N ARG A 189 -0.19 3.23 -12.19
CA ARG A 189 0.70 4.31 -11.73
C ARG A 189 0.78 5.44 -12.75
N CYS A 190 0.77 5.08 -14.03
CA CYS A 190 0.86 6.02 -15.13
C CYS A 190 -0.39 6.89 -15.27
N GLU A 191 -1.55 6.42 -14.81
CA GLU A 191 -2.76 7.25 -14.73
C GLU A 191 -2.52 8.48 -13.84
N LYS A 192 -1.90 8.27 -12.66
CA LYS A 192 -1.56 9.37 -11.74
C LYS A 192 -0.33 10.15 -12.16
N SER A 193 0.74 9.47 -12.58
CA SER A 193 1.99 10.16 -12.91
C SER A 193 1.85 11.07 -14.13
N THR A 194 1.07 10.66 -15.14
CA THR A 194 0.83 11.51 -16.32
C THR A 194 -0.07 12.69 -16.01
N ALA A 195 -1.11 12.49 -15.20
CA ALA A 195 -1.95 13.57 -14.69
C ALA A 195 -1.12 14.62 -13.94
N TYR A 196 -0.22 14.16 -13.07
CA TYR A 196 0.72 15.01 -12.35
C TYR A 196 1.62 15.82 -13.28
N MET A 197 2.27 15.15 -14.24
CA MET A 197 3.15 15.78 -15.22
C MET A 197 2.41 16.85 -16.06
N LYS A 198 1.17 16.57 -16.47
CA LYS A 198 0.33 17.56 -17.15
C LYS A 198 0.06 18.79 -16.28
N GLN A 199 -0.22 18.62 -14.98
CA GLN A 199 -0.40 19.73 -14.04
C GLN A 199 0.87 20.56 -13.85
N LEU A 200 2.06 19.93 -13.95
CA LEU A 200 3.35 20.63 -13.92
C LEU A 200 3.69 21.37 -15.24
N GLY A 201 2.84 21.30 -16.26
CA GLY A 201 3.02 22.03 -17.52
C GLY A 201 3.79 21.28 -18.59
N TYR A 202 3.96 19.95 -18.48
CA TYR A 202 4.55 19.16 -19.55
C TYR A 202 3.58 19.02 -20.73
N GLU A 203 4.04 19.33 -21.94
CA GLU A 203 3.22 19.34 -23.14
C GLU A 203 2.84 17.92 -23.61
N ASN A 204 3.84 17.09 -23.93
CA ASN A 204 3.62 15.76 -24.51
C ASN A 204 3.99 14.68 -23.50
N VAL A 205 2.96 14.23 -22.77
CA VAL A 205 3.08 13.20 -21.76
C VAL A 205 2.33 11.96 -22.23
N TYR A 206 3.06 10.87 -22.42
CA TYR A 206 2.55 9.59 -22.92
C TYR A 206 2.61 8.54 -21.82
N HIS A 207 1.69 7.58 -21.88
CA HIS A 207 1.85 6.35 -21.12
C HIS A 207 1.38 5.11 -21.86
N LEU A 208 2.01 3.98 -21.54
CA LEU A 208 1.69 2.68 -22.11
C LEU A 208 0.33 2.19 -21.61
N LYS A 209 -0.66 2.14 -22.52
CA LYS A 209 -2.00 1.65 -22.22
C LYS A 209 -1.92 0.16 -21.85
N GLY A 210 -2.50 -0.18 -20.71
CA GLY A 210 -2.45 -1.54 -20.17
C GLY A 210 -1.12 -1.94 -19.52
N GLY A 211 -0.10 -1.07 -19.56
CA GLY A 211 1.21 -1.31 -18.97
C GLY A 211 2.02 -2.40 -19.65
N ILE A 212 3.13 -2.79 -19.01
CA ILE A 212 4.07 -3.80 -19.50
C ILE A 212 3.35 -5.11 -19.81
N LEU A 213 2.42 -5.56 -18.95
CA LEU A 213 1.73 -6.85 -19.18
C LEU A 213 0.98 -6.89 -20.51
N LYS A 214 0.31 -5.78 -20.89
CA LYS A 214 -0.40 -5.67 -22.16
C LYS A 214 0.55 -5.56 -23.35
N TYR A 215 1.72 -4.95 -23.14
CA TYR A 215 2.78 -4.93 -24.14
C TYR A 215 3.34 -6.32 -24.42
N LEU A 216 3.64 -7.11 -23.39
CA LEU A 216 4.13 -8.47 -23.54
C LEU A 216 3.10 -9.39 -24.23
N GLU A 217 1.81 -9.17 -23.96
CA GLU A 217 0.71 -9.88 -24.61
C GLU A 217 0.62 -9.61 -26.13
N GLU A 218 0.79 -8.35 -26.55
CA GLU A 218 0.46 -7.94 -27.92
C GLU A 218 1.67 -7.76 -28.85
N VAL A 219 2.84 -7.51 -28.30
CA VAL A 219 4.05 -7.24 -29.09
C VAL A 219 4.90 -8.51 -29.17
N PRO A 220 5.18 -9.03 -30.38
CA PRO A 220 6.02 -10.21 -30.56
C PRO A 220 7.40 -10.02 -29.94
N LYS A 221 7.97 -11.11 -29.39
CA LYS A 221 9.26 -11.10 -28.70
C LYS A 221 10.39 -10.57 -29.57
N GLU A 222 10.36 -10.84 -30.88
CA GLU A 222 11.36 -10.42 -31.86
C GLU A 222 11.35 -8.90 -32.09
N GLN A 223 10.22 -8.24 -31.80
CA GLN A 223 10.04 -6.79 -31.91
C GLN A 223 10.11 -6.11 -30.54
N SER A 224 10.32 -6.88 -29.47
CA SER A 224 10.25 -6.38 -28.11
C SER A 224 11.47 -5.51 -27.76
N LEU A 225 11.19 -4.31 -27.25
CA LEU A 225 12.17 -3.44 -26.59
C LEU A 225 12.24 -3.69 -25.08
N TRP A 226 11.45 -4.62 -24.56
CA TRP A 226 11.53 -5.05 -23.16
C TRP A 226 12.76 -5.93 -22.93
N LYS A 227 13.50 -5.68 -21.85
CA LYS A 227 14.66 -6.48 -21.44
C LYS A 227 14.42 -7.05 -20.04
N GLY A 228 14.75 -8.33 -19.83
CA GLY A 228 14.56 -9.02 -18.55
C GLY A 228 13.13 -9.52 -18.33
N GLU A 229 12.74 -9.67 -17.07
CA GLU A 229 11.41 -10.15 -16.67
C GLU A 229 10.55 -9.04 -16.05
N CYS A 230 9.24 -9.17 -16.11
CA CYS A 230 8.33 -8.17 -15.53
C CYS A 230 7.95 -8.54 -14.10
N TYR A 231 8.34 -7.73 -13.12
CA TYR A 231 7.94 -7.95 -11.73
C TYR A 231 6.42 -7.92 -11.53
N VAL A 232 5.91 -8.90 -10.76
CA VAL A 232 4.50 -9.00 -10.36
C VAL A 232 4.37 -9.16 -8.84
N PHE A 233 3.29 -8.61 -8.28
CA PHE A 233 3.12 -8.45 -6.82
C PHE A 233 2.55 -9.69 -6.12
N ASP A 234 3.02 -10.88 -6.51
CA ASP A 234 2.54 -12.17 -6.01
C ASP A 234 3.69 -13.18 -5.84
N GLU A 235 3.37 -14.46 -5.62
CA GLU A 235 4.39 -15.49 -5.37
C GLU A 235 5.17 -15.89 -6.63
N ARG A 236 4.74 -15.50 -7.83
CA ARG A 236 5.52 -15.71 -9.06
C ARG A 236 6.75 -14.81 -9.14
N ILE A 237 6.74 -13.68 -8.43
CA ILE A 237 7.78 -12.65 -8.40
C ILE A 237 7.91 -11.89 -9.72
N SER A 238 7.94 -12.60 -10.85
CA SER A 238 8.02 -12.01 -12.17
C SER A 238 7.34 -12.90 -13.22
N VAL A 239 7.12 -12.34 -14.39
CA VAL A 239 6.68 -13.06 -15.59
C VAL A 239 7.61 -12.79 -16.76
N ASN A 240 7.77 -13.78 -17.63
CA ASN A 240 8.53 -13.65 -18.87
C ASN A 240 7.70 -12.95 -19.97
N HIS A 241 8.25 -12.86 -21.19
CA HIS A 241 7.57 -12.25 -22.33
C HIS A 241 6.27 -12.96 -22.71
N ASP A 242 6.16 -14.26 -22.43
CA ASP A 242 4.99 -15.08 -22.73
C ASP A 242 3.92 -15.05 -21.61
N LEU A 243 4.09 -14.15 -20.62
CA LEU A 243 3.23 -14.01 -19.44
C LEU A 243 3.15 -15.27 -18.57
N GLU A 244 4.18 -16.11 -18.65
CA GLU A 244 4.38 -17.28 -17.80
C GLU A 244 5.26 -16.91 -16.60
N PRO A 245 5.21 -17.67 -15.48
CA PRO A 245 6.10 -17.44 -14.35
C PRO A 245 7.57 -17.36 -14.78
N GLY A 246 8.25 -16.28 -14.38
CA GLY A 246 9.66 -16.06 -14.67
C GLY A 246 10.60 -16.90 -13.80
N GLN A 247 11.90 -16.72 -14.00
CA GLN A 247 12.97 -17.40 -13.28
C GLN A 247 13.58 -16.55 -12.16
N THR A 248 13.18 -15.28 -12.04
CA THR A 248 13.67 -14.35 -11.03
C THR A 248 13.50 -14.90 -9.62
N GLN A 249 14.63 -15.02 -8.91
CA GLN A 249 14.63 -15.51 -7.53
C GLN A 249 14.31 -14.38 -6.52
N PRO A 250 13.65 -14.69 -5.37
CA PRO A 250 13.23 -13.69 -4.39
C PRO A 250 14.35 -12.81 -3.81
N TYR A 251 15.59 -13.30 -3.86
CA TYR A 251 16.78 -12.58 -3.38
C TYR A 251 17.05 -11.31 -4.21
N TYR A 252 16.76 -11.33 -5.51
CA TYR A 252 17.06 -10.21 -6.42
C TYR A 252 16.09 -9.02 -6.29
N THR A 253 14.97 -9.19 -5.58
CA THR A 253 13.92 -8.15 -5.53
C THR A 253 13.98 -7.31 -4.26
N GLY A 254 15.07 -7.39 -3.47
CA GLY A 254 15.21 -6.71 -2.18
C GLY A 254 14.14 -7.11 -1.14
N ARG A 255 13.29 -8.10 -1.43
CA ARG A 255 12.16 -8.49 -0.56
C ARG A 255 12.67 -9.04 0.76
N MET A 256 13.80 -9.76 0.76
CA MET A 256 14.46 -10.21 1.99
C MET A 256 15.00 -9.06 2.84
N GLU A 257 15.59 -8.03 2.25
CA GLU A 257 16.06 -6.84 2.98
C GLU A 257 14.88 -6.03 3.53
N ASN A 258 13.83 -5.83 2.73
CA ASN A 258 12.60 -5.16 3.16
C ASN A 258 11.83 -5.96 4.23
N LEU A 259 11.85 -7.29 4.19
CA LEU A 259 11.27 -8.17 5.23
C LEU A 259 12.07 -8.10 6.53
N LYS A 260 13.41 -8.06 6.46
CA LYS A 260 14.29 -7.84 7.62
C LYS A 260 14.05 -6.45 8.22
N SER A 261 14.11 -5.40 7.40
CA SER A 261 13.82 -4.02 7.79
C SER A 261 12.43 -3.87 8.40
N SER A 262 11.40 -4.50 7.83
CA SER A 262 10.03 -4.45 8.36
C SER A 262 9.88 -5.19 9.69
N LYS A 263 10.61 -6.29 9.90
CA LYS A 263 10.66 -7.00 11.18
C LYS A 263 11.41 -6.19 12.23
N GLU A 264 12.55 -5.60 11.88
CA GLU A 264 13.36 -4.73 12.74
C GLU A 264 12.58 -3.49 13.18
N LYS A 265 11.90 -2.81 12.24
CA LYS A 265 11.00 -1.68 12.56
C LYS A 265 9.88 -2.07 13.52
N LYS A 266 9.28 -3.26 13.34
CA LYS A 266 8.27 -3.77 14.29
C LYS A 266 8.85 -4.08 15.67
N ILE A 267 10.07 -4.61 15.73
CA ILE A 267 10.76 -4.87 17.00
C ILE A 267 11.05 -3.54 17.70
N GLN A 268 11.57 -2.53 17.01
CA GLN A 268 11.81 -1.20 17.58
C GLN A 268 10.52 -0.52 18.07
N GLN A 269 9.44 -0.58 17.28
CA GLN A 269 8.14 -0.01 17.70
C GLN A 269 7.58 -0.71 18.94
N ASN A 270 7.77 -2.03 19.07
CA ASN A 270 7.32 -2.76 20.25
C ASN A 270 8.20 -2.47 21.47
N LEU A 271 9.52 -2.30 21.30
CA LEU A 271 10.43 -1.91 22.36
C LEU A 271 10.08 -0.52 22.91
N GLN A 272 9.86 0.45 22.03
CA GLN A 272 9.46 1.82 22.44
C GLN A 272 8.12 1.84 23.18
N LYS A 273 7.14 1.03 22.75
CA LYS A 273 5.87 0.90 23.46
C LYS A 273 6.05 0.28 24.85
N ASN A 274 6.87 -0.75 24.97
CA ASN A 274 7.13 -1.39 26.26
C ASN A 274 7.87 -0.45 27.23
N GLU A 275 8.80 0.36 26.73
CA GLU A 275 9.48 1.39 27.52
C GLU A 275 8.50 2.46 28.01
N GLN A 276 7.62 2.95 27.13
CA GLN A 276 6.57 3.92 27.51
C GLN A 276 5.63 3.34 28.57
N GLU A 277 5.17 2.10 28.42
CA GLU A 277 4.33 1.43 29.41
C GLU A 277 5.04 1.20 30.76
N GLN A 278 6.36 1.01 30.76
CA GLN A 278 7.14 0.89 31.99
C GLN A 278 7.28 2.24 32.71
N VAL A 279 7.58 3.31 31.96
CA VAL A 279 7.66 4.67 32.52
C VAL A 279 6.32 5.08 33.12
N GLU A 280 5.21 4.85 32.41
CA GLU A 280 3.86 5.16 32.92
C GLU A 280 3.54 4.37 34.22
N LYS A 281 3.97 3.11 34.32
CA LYS A 281 3.79 2.30 35.54
C LYS A 281 4.65 2.79 36.70
N GLU A 282 5.87 3.24 36.44
CA GLU A 282 6.74 3.81 37.47
C GLU A 282 6.23 5.16 37.95
N GLU A 283 5.76 6.03 37.06
CA GLU A 283 5.12 7.30 37.41
C GLU A 283 3.85 7.06 38.23
N GLN A 284 3.01 6.08 37.86
CA GLN A 284 1.84 5.72 38.66
C GLN A 284 2.23 5.24 40.07
N LYS A 285 3.27 4.42 40.21
CA LYS A 285 3.76 3.97 41.52
C LYS A 285 4.28 5.12 42.37
N GLN A 286 5.04 6.04 41.77
CA GLN A 286 5.55 7.22 42.46
C GLN A 286 4.41 8.14 42.93
N ASN A 287 3.39 8.33 42.11
CA ASN A 287 2.21 9.12 42.46
C ASN A 287 1.41 8.49 43.60
N ILE A 288 1.22 7.16 43.59
CA ILE A 288 0.58 6.43 44.70
C ILE A 288 1.38 6.62 45.99
N GLN A 289 2.70 6.43 45.94
CA GLN A 289 3.55 6.55 47.11
C GLN A 289 3.63 7.97 47.67
N GLN A 290 3.60 9.00 46.81
CA GLN A 290 3.49 10.39 47.25
C GLN A 290 2.14 10.67 47.92
N ASN A 291 1.04 10.12 47.39
CA ASN A 291 -0.28 10.26 48.00
C ASN A 291 -0.34 9.58 49.36
N ASP A 292 0.18 8.36 49.51
CA ASP A 292 0.22 7.65 50.79
C ASP A 292 1.05 8.41 51.84
N ASN A 293 2.20 8.98 51.43
CA ASN A 293 3.02 9.81 52.31
C ASN A 293 2.29 11.09 52.74
N ASN A 294 1.54 11.73 51.84
CA ASN A 294 0.76 12.92 52.17
C ASN A 294 -0.40 12.60 53.12
N ILE A 295 -1.08 11.47 52.94
CA ILE A 295 -2.14 11.01 53.85
C ILE A 295 -1.55 10.76 55.25
N ASN A 296 -0.46 10.01 55.35
CA ASN A 296 0.20 9.72 56.63
C ASN A 296 0.67 11.00 57.36
N ASN A 297 1.22 11.96 56.62
CA ASN A 297 1.64 13.24 57.20
C ASN A 297 0.46 14.06 57.72
N ASN A 298 -0.67 14.06 57.01
CA ASN A 298 -1.88 14.74 57.45
C ASN A 298 -2.49 14.08 58.69
N GLU A 299 -2.53 12.75 58.75
CA GLU A 299 -3.00 12.00 59.93
C GLU A 299 -2.13 12.28 61.16
N GLN A 300 -0.80 12.32 61.00
CA GLN A 300 0.11 12.68 62.10
C GLN A 300 -0.07 14.12 62.57
N GLN A 301 -0.32 15.07 61.66
CA GLN A 301 -0.63 16.46 62.04
C GLN A 301 -1.96 16.56 62.79
N GLN A 302 -2.97 15.81 62.36
CA GLN A 302 -4.27 15.80 63.00
C GLN A 302 -4.21 15.20 64.41
N GLN A 303 -3.50 14.08 64.59
CA GLN A 303 -3.26 13.49 65.92
C GLN A 303 -2.50 14.43 66.86
N LYS A 304 -1.51 15.17 66.35
CA LYS A 304 -0.80 16.19 67.16
C LYS A 304 -1.73 17.33 67.58
N GLN A 305 -2.60 17.80 66.68
CA GLN A 305 -3.57 18.84 67.02
C GLN A 305 -4.59 18.36 68.05
N GLU A 306 -5.05 17.11 67.95
CA GLU A 306 -5.97 16.50 68.93
C GLU A 306 -5.30 16.39 70.31
N GLN A 307 -4.06 15.89 70.37
CA GLN A 307 -3.30 15.83 71.63
C GLN A 307 -3.07 17.21 72.26
N GLU A 308 -2.74 18.23 71.46
CA GLU A 308 -2.61 19.61 71.95
C GLU A 308 -3.93 20.18 72.46
N GLN A 309 -5.06 19.81 71.85
CA GLN A 309 -6.39 20.23 72.31
C GLN A 309 -6.80 19.53 73.61
N GLU A 310 -6.54 18.22 73.73
CA GLU A 310 -6.77 17.45 74.95
C GLU A 310 -5.92 17.99 76.11
N GLN A 311 -4.63 18.26 75.88
CA GLN A 311 -3.75 18.87 76.87
C GLN A 311 -4.29 20.24 77.32
N LYS A 312 -4.70 21.10 76.38
CA LYS A 312 -5.32 22.41 76.70
C LYS A 312 -6.67 22.28 77.44
N GLN A 313 -7.42 21.20 77.24
CA GLN A 313 -8.64 20.94 78.00
C GLN A 313 -8.34 20.43 79.42
N GLN A 314 -7.35 19.55 79.59
CA GLN A 314 -6.88 19.11 80.90
C GLN A 314 -6.34 20.27 81.72
N ASP A 315 -5.49 21.11 81.13
CA ASP A 315 -4.96 22.32 81.77
C ASP A 315 -6.09 23.31 82.16
N LYS A 316 -7.20 23.35 81.42
CA LYS A 316 -8.39 24.16 81.78
C LYS A 316 -9.25 23.53 82.88
N GLN A 317 -9.26 22.21 83.01
CA GLN A 317 -9.99 21.51 84.07
C GLN A 317 -9.24 21.53 85.41
N GLU A 318 -7.91 21.60 85.40
CA GLU A 318 -7.10 21.83 86.62
C GLU A 318 -7.22 23.26 87.15
N ILE A 319 -7.79 24.20 86.38
CA ILE A 319 -8.05 25.59 86.77
C ILE A 319 -9.57 25.82 86.97
N GLN A 320 -10.26 24.88 87.64
CA GLN A 320 -11.54 25.17 88.29
C GLN A 320 -11.34 25.38 89.80
N PRO A 321 -11.61 26.60 90.33
CA PRO A 321 -11.33 26.91 91.73
C PRO A 321 -12.31 26.21 92.67
N LEU A 322 -11.74 25.56 93.69
CA LEU A 322 -12.40 25.25 94.96
C LEU A 322 -12.97 26.55 95.55
N GLN A 323 -14.30 26.67 95.61
CA GLN A 323 -14.93 27.56 96.57
C GLN A 323 -15.23 26.78 97.85
N VAL A 324 -14.66 27.19 98.97
CA VAL A 324 -15.15 26.82 100.30
C VAL A 324 -15.23 28.06 101.18
N GLN A 325 -16.49 28.37 101.55
CA GLN A 325 -17.03 29.12 102.70
C GLN A 325 -16.66 30.60 102.92
#